data_AF-A0A1Q5AWD1-F1
#
_entry.id   AF-A0A1Q5AWD1-F1
#
_cell.length_a   1.000
_cell.length_b   1.000
_cell.length_c   1.000
_cell.angle_alpha   90.00
_cell.angle_beta   90.00
_cell.angle_gamma   90.00
#
_symmetry.space_group_name_H-M   'P 1'
#
loop_
_entity.id
_entity.type
_entity.pdbx_description
1 polymer ?
#
loop_
_entity_poly.entity_id
_entity_poly.type
_entity_poly.pdbx_seq_one_letter_code
_entity_poly.pdbx_strand_id
1 'polypeptide(L)'
;MSEPSTLSVSVLIGHGVVVDRDLLRDLATAEFAAFGIDGVLREPDDFAAALAEAPGAIVALPGPADRSLMTVPGDHTERTVWLDITATVPVDVTDGAEHHQGRGVWGITWAVRRAVHRMRYPARRIAYGPEPDQWGELRLPDGVERLPVAVLLHGGFWRSIWNADLMDALAVDLVARGFATWNVEYRRPDRHGWSNTTADVAAGLAAVGTGELAGLDTSRIVAFGHSASSQLVVRAAADAPETVNLLVSLAGILDLEEGTRRRIGDGAVSAALGGGLSDVPEVYAAADPMRRLPVGVPQVVVQGRQDGPDLVDMSRRYVRAAMEAGDKVELLEPPGNHFDVIDPGSVAWAQTMAAVERMLA
;
A
#
# COMPACT_ATOMS: atom_id res chain seq x y z
N MET A 1 -13.97 -27.64 -18.96
CA MET A 1 -13.46 -26.55 -18.12
C MET A 1 -13.75 -26.95 -16.69
N SER A 2 -12.75 -27.42 -15.96
CA SER A 2 -12.87 -27.62 -14.51
C SER A 2 -13.21 -26.26 -13.88
N GLU A 3 -14.19 -26.20 -12.99
CA GLU A 3 -14.38 -25.01 -12.16
C GLU A 3 -13.03 -24.68 -11.51
N PRO A 4 -12.59 -23.41 -11.51
CA PRO A 4 -11.40 -23.04 -10.75
C PRO A 4 -11.65 -23.47 -9.30
N SER A 5 -10.74 -24.26 -8.72
CA SER A 5 -10.88 -24.69 -7.33
C SER A 5 -11.13 -23.46 -6.47
N THR A 6 -12.22 -23.44 -5.71
CA THR A 6 -12.50 -22.31 -4.82
C THR A 6 -11.32 -22.15 -3.89
N LEU A 7 -10.62 -20.99 -3.99
CA LEU A 7 -9.55 -20.67 -3.05
C LEU A 7 -10.14 -20.71 -1.64
N SER A 8 -9.48 -21.42 -0.73
CA SER A 8 -9.83 -21.44 0.69
C SER A 8 -8.84 -20.64 1.53
N VAL A 9 -9.33 -19.97 2.58
CA VAL A 9 -8.48 -19.32 3.60
C VAL A 9 -8.68 -19.97 4.97
N SER A 10 -7.58 -20.42 5.57
CA SER A 10 -7.54 -20.94 6.93
C SER A 10 -7.02 -19.86 7.88
N VAL A 11 -7.86 -19.37 8.79
CA VAL A 11 -7.45 -18.48 9.87
C VAL A 11 -7.18 -19.31 11.11
N LEU A 12 -5.92 -19.35 11.56
CA LEU A 12 -5.48 -20.11 12.71
C LEU A 12 -5.20 -19.16 13.87
N ILE A 13 -5.80 -19.40 15.03
CA ILE A 13 -5.63 -18.58 16.23
C ILE A 13 -4.84 -19.37 17.26
N GLY A 14 -3.66 -18.87 17.58
CA GLY A 14 -2.73 -19.49 18.52
C GLY A 14 -3.11 -19.33 19.99
N HIS A 15 -2.35 -20.01 20.84
CA HIS A 15 -2.55 -20.11 22.27
C HIS A 15 -2.30 -18.79 22.99
N GLY A 16 -3.32 -18.28 23.70
CA GLY A 16 -3.19 -17.06 24.49
C GLY A 16 -3.30 -15.77 23.68
N VAL A 17 -3.73 -15.83 22.41
CA VAL A 17 -4.16 -14.64 21.67
C VAL A 17 -5.38 -14.03 22.38
N VAL A 18 -5.25 -12.79 22.87
CA VAL A 18 -6.33 -12.07 23.57
C VAL A 18 -7.06 -11.15 22.58
N VAL A 19 -8.22 -11.60 22.10
CA VAL A 19 -9.11 -10.85 21.20
C VAL A 19 -10.52 -11.40 21.29
N ASP A 20 -11.51 -10.53 21.09
CA ASP A 20 -12.90 -10.96 20.91
C ASP A 20 -13.02 -11.85 19.66
N ARG A 21 -13.41 -13.11 19.89
CA ARG A 21 -13.44 -14.14 18.84
C ARG A 21 -14.57 -13.92 17.85
N ASP A 22 -15.68 -13.36 18.30
CA ASP A 22 -16.84 -13.13 17.45
C ASP A 22 -16.56 -11.95 16.53
N LEU A 23 -15.98 -10.86 17.06
CA LEU A 23 -15.52 -9.74 16.22
C LEU A 23 -14.48 -10.18 15.19
N LEU A 24 -13.48 -10.99 15.59
CA LEU A 24 -12.46 -11.48 14.67
C LEU A 24 -13.09 -12.35 13.56
N ARG A 25 -14.06 -13.20 13.92
CA ARG A 25 -14.80 -14.04 12.98
C ARG A 25 -15.65 -13.20 12.03
N ASP A 26 -16.34 -12.18 12.52
CA ASP A 26 -17.18 -11.30 11.71
C ASP A 26 -16.34 -10.55 10.68
N LEU A 27 -15.19 -10.00 11.08
CA LEU A 27 -14.27 -9.31 10.18
C LEU A 27 -13.71 -10.25 9.10
N ALA A 28 -13.24 -11.45 9.49
CA ALA A 28 -12.73 -12.41 8.51
C ALA A 28 -13.81 -12.91 7.56
N THR A 29 -15.01 -13.20 8.08
CA THR A 29 -16.15 -13.69 7.29
C THR A 29 -16.65 -12.65 6.31
N ALA A 30 -16.65 -11.36 6.69
CA ALA A 30 -16.97 -10.27 5.79
C ALA A 30 -16.02 -10.23 4.59
N GLU A 31 -14.72 -10.43 4.81
CA GLU A 31 -13.74 -10.49 3.72
C GLU A 31 -13.89 -11.78 2.88
N PHE A 32 -14.18 -12.93 3.50
CA PHE A 32 -14.45 -14.16 2.75
C PHE A 32 -15.64 -13.99 1.80
N ALA A 33 -16.72 -13.38 2.28
CA ALA A 33 -17.90 -13.08 1.49
C ALA A 33 -17.57 -12.07 0.37
N ALA A 34 -16.82 -11.01 0.66
CA ALA A 34 -16.41 -10.01 -0.32
C ALA A 34 -15.59 -10.61 -1.47
N PHE A 35 -14.72 -11.58 -1.18
CA PHE A 35 -13.93 -12.28 -2.20
C PHE A 35 -14.62 -13.49 -2.82
N GLY A 36 -15.79 -13.90 -2.32
CA GLY A 36 -16.46 -15.14 -2.72
C GLY A 36 -15.55 -16.36 -2.56
N ILE A 37 -14.94 -16.51 -1.38
CA ILE A 37 -14.07 -17.64 -1.03
C ILE A 37 -14.65 -18.46 0.14
N ASP A 38 -14.24 -19.70 0.22
CA ASP A 38 -14.43 -20.52 1.41
C ASP A 38 -13.42 -20.09 2.47
N GLY A 39 -13.84 -19.96 3.72
CA GLY A 39 -12.94 -19.59 4.80
C GLY A 39 -13.35 -20.19 6.14
N VAL A 40 -12.36 -20.51 6.97
CA VAL A 40 -12.58 -21.11 8.29
C VAL A 40 -11.68 -20.47 9.33
N LEU A 41 -12.24 -20.19 10.50
CA LEU A 41 -11.49 -19.83 11.70
C LEU A 41 -11.34 -21.07 12.58
N ARG A 42 -10.14 -21.32 13.11
CA ARG A 42 -9.85 -22.43 14.03
C ARG A 42 -8.97 -21.98 15.19
N GLU A 43 -9.25 -22.55 16.36
CA GLU A 43 -8.41 -22.50 17.56
C GLU A 43 -7.88 -23.92 17.80
N PRO A 44 -6.78 -24.31 17.14
CA PRO A 44 -6.27 -25.68 17.24
C PRO A 44 -5.54 -25.91 18.57
N ASP A 45 -5.70 -27.11 19.14
CA ASP A 45 -4.91 -27.55 20.30
C ASP A 45 -3.42 -27.72 19.96
N ASP A 46 -3.11 -28.10 18.71
CA ASP A 46 -1.75 -28.16 18.16
C ASP A 46 -1.63 -27.18 16.98
N PHE A 47 -1.09 -26.01 17.27
CA PHE A 47 -0.95 -24.94 16.29
C PHE A 47 0.06 -25.27 15.19
N ALA A 48 1.14 -25.99 15.51
CA ALA A 48 2.16 -26.39 14.53
C ALA A 48 1.61 -27.42 13.53
N ALA A 49 0.88 -28.43 14.03
CA ALA A 49 0.20 -29.40 13.16
C ALA A 49 -0.85 -28.70 12.27
N ALA A 50 -1.64 -27.79 12.85
CA ALA A 50 -2.64 -27.04 12.09
C ALA A 50 -2.04 -26.17 10.98
N LEU A 51 -0.88 -25.54 11.20
CA LEU A 51 -0.15 -24.80 10.17
C LEU A 51 0.27 -25.70 9.01
N ALA A 52 0.84 -26.86 9.32
CA ALA A 52 1.30 -27.82 8.30
C ALA A 52 0.14 -28.36 7.45
N GLU A 53 -0.99 -28.66 8.08
CA GLU A 53 -2.14 -29.33 7.46
C GLU A 53 -3.18 -28.37 6.85
N ALA A 54 -3.17 -27.08 7.21
CA ALA A 54 -4.17 -26.12 6.74
C ALA A 54 -4.19 -26.08 5.20
N PRO A 55 -5.34 -26.16 4.53
CA PRO A 55 -5.43 -26.01 3.08
C PRO A 55 -5.39 -24.54 2.64
N GLY A 56 -4.96 -24.30 1.40
CA GLY A 56 -5.04 -22.99 0.75
C GLY A 56 -4.17 -21.91 1.40
N ALA A 57 -4.67 -20.67 1.38
CA ALA A 57 -4.03 -19.54 2.06
C ALA A 57 -4.18 -19.66 3.58
N ILE A 58 -3.17 -19.21 4.33
CA ILE A 58 -3.17 -19.22 5.79
C ILE A 58 -3.05 -17.78 6.29
N VAL A 59 -3.91 -17.43 7.25
CA VAL A 59 -3.71 -16.29 8.12
C VAL A 59 -3.50 -16.81 9.54
N ALA A 60 -2.30 -16.67 10.07
CA ALA A 60 -1.91 -17.24 11.35
C ALA A 60 -1.75 -16.13 12.38
N LEU A 61 -2.51 -16.18 13.48
CA LEU A 61 -2.38 -15.26 14.61
C LEU A 61 -1.57 -15.99 15.70
N PRO A 62 -0.26 -15.75 15.81
CA PRO A 62 0.56 -16.46 16.77
C PRO A 62 0.25 -15.99 18.19
N GLY A 63 -0.02 -16.93 19.09
CA GLY A 63 0.00 -16.66 20.51
C GLY A 63 1.43 -16.50 21.03
N PRO A 64 1.63 -16.01 22.27
CA PRO A 64 2.98 -15.87 22.84
C PRO A 64 3.81 -17.16 22.80
N ALA A 65 3.16 -18.33 22.94
CA ALA A 65 3.82 -19.63 22.90
C ALA A 65 4.13 -20.12 21.46
N ASP A 66 3.42 -19.60 20.45
CA ASP A 66 3.52 -20.07 19.07
C ASP A 66 4.46 -19.21 18.22
N ARG A 67 4.92 -18.05 18.72
CA ARG A 67 5.77 -17.10 17.97
C ARG A 67 7.06 -17.71 17.45
N SER A 68 7.64 -18.69 18.13
CA SER A 68 8.85 -19.37 17.65
C SER A 68 8.64 -20.09 16.32
N LEU A 69 7.40 -20.43 15.96
CA LEU A 69 7.07 -21.10 14.69
C LEU A 69 7.15 -20.15 13.49
N MET A 70 7.09 -18.83 13.71
CA MET A 70 7.16 -17.84 12.63
C MET A 70 8.48 -17.90 11.85
N THR A 71 9.55 -18.34 12.51
CA THR A 71 10.91 -18.50 11.96
C THR A 71 11.25 -19.95 11.61
N VAL A 72 10.31 -20.88 11.73
CA VAL A 72 10.51 -22.28 11.35
C VAL A 72 9.95 -22.51 9.94
N PRO A 73 10.79 -22.86 8.94
CA PRO A 73 10.33 -23.03 7.57
C PRO A 73 9.49 -24.31 7.42
N GLY A 74 8.55 -24.30 6.48
CA GLY A 74 7.83 -25.49 6.03
C GLY A 74 6.99 -25.24 4.78
N ASP A 75 6.29 -26.26 4.31
CA ASP A 75 5.44 -26.19 3.09
C ASP A 75 4.29 -25.16 3.20
N HIS A 76 4.07 -24.62 4.41
CA HIS A 76 3.09 -23.57 4.68
C HIS A 76 3.66 -22.14 4.52
N THR A 77 4.98 -21.96 4.49
CA THR A 77 5.64 -20.66 4.55
C THR A 77 5.15 -19.69 3.48
N GLU A 78 5.22 -20.07 2.20
CA GLU A 78 4.87 -19.18 1.08
C GLU A 78 3.39 -18.78 1.02
N ARG A 79 2.52 -19.52 1.71
CA ARG A 79 1.07 -19.32 1.75
C ARG A 79 0.59 -18.74 3.08
N THR A 80 1.50 -18.38 3.98
CA THR A 80 1.19 -17.85 5.32
C THR A 80 1.40 -16.34 5.41
N VAL A 81 0.36 -15.66 5.89
CA VAL A 81 0.43 -14.30 6.43
C VAL A 81 0.31 -14.38 7.94
N TRP A 82 1.37 -14.04 8.65
CA TRP A 82 1.38 -13.93 10.10
C TRP A 82 0.77 -12.60 10.51
N LEU A 83 -0.26 -12.63 11.36
CA LEU A 83 -0.86 -11.45 11.95
C LEU A 83 -0.55 -11.41 13.45
N ASP A 84 0.48 -10.67 13.84
CA ASP A 84 0.79 -10.44 15.24
C ASP A 84 0.06 -9.19 15.75
N ILE A 85 -1.08 -9.41 16.41
CA ILE A 85 -1.91 -8.35 16.97
C ILE A 85 -1.30 -7.68 18.21
N THR A 86 -0.21 -8.22 18.76
CA THR A 86 0.44 -7.73 19.99
C THR A 86 1.84 -7.14 19.74
N ALA A 87 2.47 -7.44 18.61
CA ALA A 87 3.74 -6.84 18.23
C ALA A 87 3.55 -5.43 17.67
N THR A 88 4.45 -4.53 18.03
CA THR A 88 4.52 -3.16 17.49
C THR A 88 5.77 -2.92 16.63
N VAL A 89 6.66 -3.92 16.56
CA VAL A 89 7.84 -3.94 15.69
C VAL A 89 7.85 -5.23 14.88
N PRO A 90 8.34 -5.21 13.63
CA PRO A 90 8.51 -6.44 12.85
C PRO A 90 9.43 -7.40 13.58
N VAL A 91 9.00 -8.67 13.67
CA VAL A 91 9.86 -9.80 14.03
C VAL A 91 10.20 -10.56 12.75
N ASP A 92 11.34 -11.25 12.78
CA ASP A 92 11.77 -12.08 11.67
C ASP A 92 10.74 -13.19 11.43
N VAL A 93 10.46 -13.44 10.16
CA VAL A 93 9.66 -14.58 9.69
C VAL A 93 10.45 -15.33 8.63
N THR A 94 10.06 -16.56 8.37
CA THR A 94 10.68 -17.35 7.30
C THR A 94 10.52 -16.69 5.93
N ASP A 95 11.58 -16.76 5.12
CA ASP A 95 11.58 -16.24 3.75
C ASP A 95 10.39 -16.79 2.97
N GLY A 96 9.59 -15.90 2.38
CA GLY A 96 8.36 -16.23 1.66
C GLY A 96 7.08 -16.12 2.47
N ALA A 97 7.15 -16.16 3.81
CA ALA A 97 6.03 -15.74 4.66
C ALA A 97 5.98 -14.22 4.78
N GLU A 98 4.84 -13.71 5.24
CA GLU A 98 4.67 -12.28 5.51
C GLU A 98 4.26 -12.03 6.95
N HIS A 99 4.59 -10.84 7.44
CA HIS A 99 4.31 -10.44 8.80
C HIS A 99 3.57 -9.10 8.81
N HIS A 100 2.35 -9.13 9.36
CA HIS A 100 1.53 -7.99 9.67
C HIS A 100 1.57 -7.77 11.18
N GLN A 101 2.13 -6.63 11.60
CA GLN A 101 2.25 -6.22 12.99
C GLN A 101 1.61 -4.85 13.20
N GLY A 102 1.25 -4.52 14.44
CA GLY A 102 0.87 -3.16 14.85
C GLY A 102 -0.45 -2.63 14.26
N ARG A 103 -1.18 -3.45 13.49
CA ARG A 103 -2.52 -3.11 12.94
C ARG A 103 -3.67 -3.50 13.89
N GLY A 104 -3.35 -4.16 15.00
CA GLY A 104 -4.32 -4.67 15.97
C GLY A 104 -5.32 -5.63 15.33
N VAL A 105 -6.55 -5.67 15.86
CA VAL A 105 -7.61 -6.57 15.39
C VAL A 105 -7.96 -6.32 13.93
N TRP A 106 -7.94 -5.06 13.48
CA TRP A 106 -8.25 -4.71 12.09
C TRP A 106 -7.23 -5.28 11.09
N GLY A 107 -6.05 -5.68 11.55
CA GLY A 107 -5.08 -6.39 10.74
C GLY A 107 -5.60 -7.69 10.12
N ILE A 108 -6.66 -8.30 10.68
CA ILE A 108 -7.28 -9.51 10.09
C ILE A 108 -7.82 -9.25 8.69
N THR A 109 -8.47 -8.10 8.48
CA THR A 109 -8.99 -7.70 7.19
C THR A 109 -7.89 -7.66 6.14
N TRP A 110 -6.77 -7.01 6.47
CA TRP A 110 -5.64 -6.87 5.58
C TRP A 110 -4.85 -8.17 5.39
N ALA A 111 -4.73 -9.00 6.42
CA ALA A 111 -4.08 -10.29 6.31
C ALA A 111 -4.86 -11.25 5.40
N VAL A 112 -6.19 -11.28 5.51
CA VAL A 112 -7.06 -12.06 4.60
C VAL A 112 -6.94 -11.56 3.17
N ARG A 113 -7.07 -10.23 2.95
CA ARG A 113 -6.88 -9.62 1.62
C ARG A 113 -5.56 -10.01 1.00
N ARG A 114 -4.47 -9.84 1.75
CA ARG A 114 -3.11 -10.15 1.29
C ARG A 114 -2.95 -11.62 0.92
N ALA A 115 -3.44 -12.52 1.78
CA ALA A 115 -3.36 -13.96 1.52
C ALA A 115 -4.15 -14.35 0.26
N VAL A 116 -5.32 -13.75 0.03
CA VAL A 116 -6.12 -13.96 -1.18
C VAL A 116 -5.43 -13.41 -2.43
N HIS A 117 -4.93 -12.17 -2.37
CA HIS A 117 -4.29 -11.54 -3.52
C HIS A 117 -3.03 -12.30 -3.96
N ARG A 118 -2.20 -12.75 -3.01
CA ARG A 118 -0.99 -13.54 -3.32
C ARG A 118 -1.33 -14.85 -4.02
N MET A 119 -2.40 -15.55 -3.59
CA MET A 119 -2.78 -16.84 -4.15
C MET A 119 -3.51 -16.74 -5.49
N ARG A 120 -4.43 -15.76 -5.65
CA ARG A 120 -5.21 -15.58 -6.89
C ARG A 120 -4.44 -14.83 -7.98
N TYR A 121 -3.61 -13.88 -7.58
CA TYR A 121 -2.97 -12.91 -8.47
C TYR A 121 -1.48 -12.79 -8.12
N PRO A 122 -0.71 -13.87 -8.30
CA PRO A 122 0.71 -13.90 -7.95
C PRO A 122 1.47 -12.81 -8.70
N ALA A 123 2.45 -12.23 -8.02
CA ALA A 123 3.37 -11.26 -8.59
C ALA A 123 4.80 -11.79 -8.54
N ARG A 124 5.65 -11.22 -9.40
CA ARG A 124 7.09 -11.39 -9.29
C ARG A 124 7.63 -10.30 -8.37
N ARG A 125 8.17 -10.69 -7.22
CA ARG A 125 8.88 -9.77 -6.33
C ARG A 125 10.29 -9.55 -6.87
N ILE A 126 10.63 -8.30 -7.16
CA ILE A 126 11.91 -7.89 -7.74
C ILE A 126 12.55 -6.90 -6.78
N ALA A 127 13.80 -7.16 -6.38
CA ALA A 127 14.57 -6.22 -5.58
C ALA A 127 15.07 -5.07 -6.47
N TYR A 128 14.87 -3.82 -6.03
CA TYR A 128 15.45 -2.65 -6.67
C TYR A 128 16.65 -2.08 -5.88
N GLY A 129 16.94 -2.65 -4.71
CA GLY A 129 18.07 -2.30 -3.86
C GLY A 129 18.46 -3.44 -2.90
N PRO A 130 19.54 -3.28 -2.12
CA PRO A 130 20.07 -4.33 -1.25
C PRO A 130 19.28 -4.55 0.05
N GLU A 131 18.41 -3.63 0.45
CA GLU A 131 17.73 -3.69 1.75
C GLU A 131 16.45 -4.54 1.70
N PRO A 132 16.02 -5.15 2.82
CA PRO A 132 14.86 -6.05 2.85
C PRO A 132 13.53 -5.44 2.38
N ASP A 133 13.35 -4.12 2.55
CA ASP A 133 12.15 -3.38 2.11
C ASP A 133 12.34 -2.73 0.72
N GLN A 134 13.47 -2.94 0.03
CA GLN A 134 13.73 -2.36 -1.30
C GLN A 134 13.32 -3.32 -2.43
N TRP A 135 12.02 -3.61 -2.50
CA TRP A 135 11.43 -4.46 -3.53
C TRP A 135 10.12 -3.90 -4.07
N GLY A 136 9.73 -4.37 -5.25
CA GLY A 136 8.38 -4.18 -5.76
C GLY A 136 7.80 -5.46 -6.33
N GLU A 137 6.49 -5.52 -6.37
CA GLU A 137 5.73 -6.59 -7.00
C GLU A 137 5.33 -6.19 -8.41
N LEU A 138 5.88 -6.90 -9.39
CA LEU A 138 5.55 -6.76 -10.80
C LEU A 138 4.44 -7.74 -11.18
N ARG A 139 3.36 -7.19 -11.76
CA ARG A 139 2.33 -7.96 -12.46
C ARG A 139 2.19 -7.43 -13.88
N LEU A 140 2.03 -8.34 -14.83
CA LEU A 140 1.92 -8.05 -16.26
C LEU A 140 0.64 -8.70 -16.79
N PRO A 141 -0.17 -8.03 -17.63
CA PRO A 141 -1.16 -8.72 -18.44
C PRO A 141 -0.48 -9.62 -19.47
N ASP A 142 -1.10 -10.76 -19.76
CA ASP A 142 -0.53 -11.77 -20.66
C ASP A 142 -0.46 -11.28 -22.11
N GLY A 143 0.68 -11.55 -22.76
CA GLY A 143 0.82 -11.43 -24.21
C GLY A 143 0.84 -10.00 -24.77
N VAL A 144 1.02 -8.97 -23.92
CA VAL A 144 1.10 -7.57 -24.34
C VAL A 144 2.51 -7.02 -24.12
N GLU A 145 3.07 -6.42 -25.18
CA GLU A 145 4.36 -5.72 -25.12
C GLU A 145 4.18 -4.21 -24.96
N ARG A 146 5.18 -3.53 -24.38
CA ARG A 146 5.19 -2.06 -24.15
C ARG A 146 3.95 -1.54 -23.44
N LEU A 147 3.70 -2.12 -22.27
CA LEU A 147 2.60 -1.75 -21.40
C LEU A 147 2.85 -0.39 -20.72
N PRO A 148 1.82 0.47 -20.59
CA PRO A 148 1.89 1.60 -19.67
C PRO A 148 2.11 1.08 -18.25
N VAL A 149 2.79 1.86 -17.41
CA VAL A 149 3.20 1.42 -16.08
C VAL A 149 2.41 2.17 -15.03
N ALA A 150 1.78 1.45 -14.11
CA ALA A 150 1.24 2.00 -12.88
C ALA A 150 2.17 1.66 -11.72
N VAL A 151 2.87 2.68 -11.20
CA VAL A 151 3.67 2.57 -9.96
C VAL A 151 2.77 2.89 -8.78
N LEU A 152 2.71 2.02 -7.79
CA LEU A 152 1.83 2.15 -6.62
C LEU A 152 2.69 2.28 -5.36
N LEU A 153 2.44 3.33 -4.57
CA LEU A 153 3.04 3.53 -3.25
C LEU A 153 1.96 3.56 -2.17
N HIS A 154 2.12 2.67 -1.19
CA HIS A 154 1.15 2.47 -0.12
C HIS A 154 1.16 3.60 0.91
N GLY A 155 0.03 3.81 1.58
CA GLY A 155 -0.11 4.80 2.65
C GLY A 155 0.34 4.30 4.02
N GLY A 156 -0.26 4.86 5.08
CA GLY A 156 -0.02 4.39 6.45
C GLY A 156 0.85 5.31 7.30
N PHE A 157 0.78 6.62 7.08
CA PHE A 157 1.49 7.61 7.91
C PHE A 157 3.01 7.40 8.00
N TRP A 158 3.62 6.81 6.97
CA TRP A 158 5.03 6.43 6.95
C TRP A 158 5.45 5.55 8.16
N ARG A 159 4.54 4.73 8.68
CA ARG A 159 4.80 3.84 9.82
C ARG A 159 5.08 2.42 9.35
N SER A 160 6.06 1.76 9.97
CA SER A 160 6.50 0.39 9.68
C SER A 160 5.45 -0.70 9.95
N ILE A 161 4.24 -0.34 10.37
CA ILE A 161 3.12 -1.26 10.59
C ILE A 161 2.29 -1.49 9.31
N TRP A 162 2.44 -0.63 8.29
CA TRP A 162 1.75 -0.71 7.00
C TRP A 162 2.71 -1.16 5.92
N ASN A 163 2.23 -1.88 4.90
CA ASN A 163 3.02 -2.42 3.79
C ASN A 163 2.33 -2.22 2.44
N ALA A 164 3.02 -2.62 1.36
CA ALA A 164 2.52 -2.59 -0.01
C ALA A 164 1.18 -3.31 -0.22
N ASP A 165 0.77 -4.18 0.70
CA ASP A 165 -0.51 -4.90 0.68
C ASP A 165 -1.75 -4.00 0.64
N LEU A 166 -1.64 -2.74 1.12
CA LEU A 166 -2.70 -1.73 0.99
C LEU A 166 -3.10 -1.48 -0.48
N MET A 167 -2.19 -1.71 -1.42
CA MET A 167 -2.38 -1.38 -2.84
C MET A 167 -2.68 -2.61 -3.71
N ASP A 168 -2.75 -3.81 -3.13
CA ASP A 168 -2.90 -5.07 -3.89
C ASP A 168 -4.15 -5.08 -4.77
N ALA A 169 -5.29 -4.60 -4.24
CA ALA A 169 -6.54 -4.57 -4.98
C ALA A 169 -6.44 -3.68 -6.23
N LEU A 170 -5.83 -2.51 -6.09
CA LEU A 170 -5.56 -1.62 -7.23
C LEU A 170 -4.58 -2.24 -8.22
N ALA A 171 -3.52 -2.88 -7.74
CA ALA A 171 -2.55 -3.56 -8.62
C ALA A 171 -3.24 -4.63 -9.48
N VAL A 172 -4.15 -5.42 -8.92
CA VAL A 172 -4.90 -6.43 -9.68
C VAL A 172 -5.84 -5.78 -10.71
N ASP A 173 -6.61 -4.77 -10.31
CA ASP A 173 -7.54 -4.10 -11.20
C ASP A 173 -6.82 -3.37 -12.36
N LEU A 174 -5.68 -2.73 -12.09
CA LEU A 174 -4.88 -2.05 -13.10
C LEU A 174 -4.30 -3.02 -14.14
N VAL A 175 -3.92 -4.24 -13.74
CA VAL A 175 -3.54 -5.29 -14.72
C VAL A 175 -4.71 -5.63 -15.63
N ALA A 176 -5.92 -5.78 -15.09
CA ALA A 176 -7.13 -6.03 -15.88
C ALA A 176 -7.46 -4.88 -16.85
N ARG A 177 -7.00 -3.67 -16.55
CA ARG A 177 -7.09 -2.48 -17.41
C ARG A 177 -5.93 -2.32 -18.41
N GLY A 178 -5.00 -3.27 -18.45
CA GLY A 178 -3.89 -3.29 -19.40
C GLY A 178 -2.66 -2.48 -18.97
N PHE A 179 -2.48 -2.24 -17.67
CA PHE A 179 -1.23 -1.70 -17.13
C PHE A 179 -0.29 -2.82 -16.68
N ALA A 180 1.01 -2.62 -16.85
CA ALA A 180 1.98 -3.27 -15.98
C ALA A 180 1.94 -2.57 -14.62
N THR A 181 1.79 -3.33 -13.54
CA THR A 181 1.76 -2.73 -12.19
C THR A 181 3.03 -3.02 -11.45
N TRP A 182 3.59 -1.98 -10.85
CA TRP A 182 4.77 -2.02 -10.01
C TRP A 182 4.36 -1.54 -8.60
N ASN A 183 3.99 -2.49 -7.74
CA ASN A 183 3.57 -2.20 -6.36
C ASN A 183 4.78 -2.18 -5.44
N VAL A 184 5.22 -0.99 -5.02
CA VAL A 184 6.53 -0.77 -4.42
C VAL A 184 6.45 -0.76 -2.91
N GLU A 185 7.31 -1.55 -2.28
CA GLU A 185 7.66 -1.45 -0.87
C GLU A 185 8.88 -0.54 -0.70
N TYR A 186 9.02 0.13 0.44
CA TYR A 186 10.12 1.04 0.74
C TYR A 186 10.35 1.14 2.25
N ARG A 187 11.56 1.50 2.70
CA ARG A 187 11.84 1.66 4.14
C ARG A 187 11.13 2.87 4.75
N ARG A 188 10.66 2.73 5.99
CA ARG A 188 9.85 3.75 6.69
C ARG A 188 10.73 4.60 7.61
N PRO A 189 10.45 5.91 7.73
CA PRO A 189 11.29 6.85 8.47
C PRO A 189 11.33 6.58 9.98
N ASP A 190 10.28 5.99 10.55
CA ASP A 190 10.22 5.62 11.97
C ASP A 190 11.29 4.61 12.39
N ARG A 191 11.85 3.86 11.44
CA ARG A 191 12.96 2.90 11.68
C ARG A 191 14.24 3.23 10.92
N HIS A 192 14.12 3.88 9.76
CA HIS A 192 15.23 4.06 8.82
C HIS A 192 15.55 5.52 8.53
N GLY A 193 14.77 6.48 9.04
CA GLY A 193 14.94 7.90 8.78
C GLY A 193 14.43 8.35 7.41
N TRP A 194 14.04 9.62 7.33
CA TRP A 194 13.41 10.24 6.15
C TRP A 194 14.23 10.15 4.85
N SER A 195 15.55 10.30 4.95
CA SER A 195 16.45 10.24 3.80
C SER A 195 16.45 8.87 3.13
N ASN A 196 16.39 7.79 3.90
CA ASN A 196 16.32 6.43 3.35
C ASN A 196 14.97 6.18 2.68
N THR A 197 13.86 6.62 3.28
CA THR A 197 12.52 6.52 2.67
C THR A 197 12.46 7.22 1.32
N THR A 198 12.95 8.46 1.26
CA THR A 198 12.94 9.24 0.02
C THR A 198 13.88 8.70 -1.04
N ALA A 199 15.05 8.18 -0.65
CA ALA A 199 15.96 7.47 -1.55
C ALA A 199 15.35 6.18 -2.11
N ASP A 200 14.66 5.41 -1.27
CA ASP A 200 14.01 4.16 -1.67
C ASP A 200 12.88 4.41 -2.68
N VAL A 201 12.04 5.44 -2.46
CA VAL A 201 11.00 5.82 -3.42
C VAL A 201 11.61 6.25 -4.76
N ALA A 202 12.66 7.05 -4.74
CA ALA A 202 13.34 7.47 -5.96
C ALA A 202 13.95 6.26 -6.72
N ALA A 203 14.57 5.33 -6.00
CA ALA A 203 15.12 4.09 -6.58
C ALA A 203 14.02 3.17 -7.14
N GLY A 204 12.90 3.02 -6.43
CA GLY A 204 11.75 2.24 -6.87
C GLY A 204 11.11 2.80 -8.15
N LEU A 205 11.02 4.12 -8.29
CA LEU A 205 10.59 4.78 -9.53
C LEU A 205 11.62 4.60 -10.66
N ALA A 206 12.90 4.83 -10.37
CA ALA A 206 13.99 4.68 -11.34
C ALA A 206 14.20 3.23 -11.82
N ALA A 207 13.68 2.23 -11.09
CA ALA A 207 13.70 0.83 -11.51
C ALA A 207 12.85 0.59 -12.78
N VAL A 208 11.83 1.43 -13.04
CA VAL A 208 11.02 1.35 -14.26
C VAL A 208 11.91 1.62 -15.48
N GLY A 209 11.91 0.68 -16.44
CA GLY A 209 12.79 0.75 -17.60
C GLY A 209 14.16 0.10 -17.41
N THR A 210 14.42 -0.53 -16.26
CA THR A 210 15.66 -1.26 -15.99
C THR A 210 15.39 -2.75 -15.73
N GLY A 211 16.42 -3.59 -15.91
CA GLY A 211 16.35 -5.02 -15.56
C GLY A 211 15.10 -5.73 -16.11
N GLU A 212 14.34 -6.36 -15.23
CA GLU A 212 13.10 -7.08 -15.56
C GLU A 212 11.94 -6.16 -16.01
N LEU A 213 12.04 -4.84 -15.77
CA LEU A 213 11.07 -3.82 -16.18
C LEU A 213 11.49 -3.08 -17.47
N ALA A 214 12.60 -3.45 -18.10
CA ALA A 214 13.15 -2.75 -19.27
C ALA A 214 12.26 -2.80 -20.53
N GLY A 215 11.34 -3.76 -20.62
CA GLY A 215 10.40 -3.89 -21.74
C GLY A 215 9.13 -3.05 -21.62
N LEU A 216 8.96 -2.31 -20.51
CA LEU A 216 7.78 -1.50 -20.26
C LEU A 216 7.85 -0.14 -20.96
N ASP A 217 6.68 0.48 -21.17
CA ASP A 217 6.59 1.78 -21.83
C ASP A 217 6.85 2.92 -20.84
N THR A 218 8.10 3.39 -20.81
CA THR A 218 8.52 4.50 -19.95
C THR A 218 7.99 5.87 -20.38
N SER A 219 7.28 5.97 -21.51
CA SER A 219 6.59 7.19 -21.92
C SER A 219 5.18 7.32 -21.33
N ARG A 220 4.69 6.28 -20.65
CA ARG A 220 3.34 6.22 -20.05
C ARG A 220 3.39 5.65 -18.63
N ILE A 221 4.08 6.36 -17.74
CA ILE A 221 4.19 6.03 -16.31
C ILE A 221 3.18 6.87 -15.52
N VAL A 222 2.33 6.19 -14.76
CA VAL A 222 1.42 6.81 -13.77
C VAL A 222 1.89 6.42 -12.38
N ALA A 223 2.16 7.40 -11.52
CA ALA A 223 2.51 7.16 -10.12
C ALA A 223 1.31 7.45 -9.21
N PHE A 224 0.83 6.40 -8.55
CA PHE A 224 -0.26 6.44 -7.58
C PHE A 224 0.32 6.43 -6.18
N GLY A 225 0.00 7.45 -5.39
CA GLY A 225 0.27 7.47 -3.96
C GLY A 225 -1.03 7.42 -3.18
N HIS A 226 -1.11 6.56 -2.17
CA HIS A 226 -2.21 6.56 -1.21
C HIS A 226 -1.82 7.29 0.08
N SER A 227 -2.68 8.19 0.55
CA SER A 227 -2.55 8.85 1.86
C SER A 227 -1.19 9.56 2.01
N ALA A 228 -0.37 9.12 2.95
CA ALA A 228 1.00 9.59 3.15
C ALA A 228 1.88 9.48 1.88
N SER A 229 1.66 8.49 1.03
CA SER A 229 2.46 8.31 -0.19
C SER A 229 2.03 9.19 -1.36
N SER A 230 0.86 9.82 -1.31
CA SER A 230 0.55 10.91 -2.24
C SER A 230 1.60 12.02 -2.15
N GLN A 231 2.08 12.30 -0.94
CA GLN A 231 3.18 13.23 -0.76
C GLN A 231 4.48 12.70 -1.35
N LEU A 232 4.79 11.41 -1.18
CA LEU A 232 6.03 10.82 -1.71
C LEU A 232 6.07 10.87 -3.25
N VAL A 233 4.98 10.54 -3.94
CA VAL A 233 4.93 10.61 -5.41
C VAL A 233 5.03 12.05 -5.92
N VAL A 234 4.35 13.00 -5.28
CA VAL A 234 4.43 14.43 -5.67
C VAL A 234 5.82 14.99 -5.41
N ARG A 235 6.43 14.67 -4.26
CA ARG A 235 7.80 15.04 -3.94
C ARG A 235 8.78 14.48 -4.97
N ALA A 236 8.70 13.18 -5.27
CA ALA A 236 9.61 12.52 -6.20
C ALA A 236 9.52 13.12 -7.61
N ALA A 237 8.31 13.43 -8.08
CA ALA A 237 8.10 14.10 -9.36
C ALA A 237 8.64 15.54 -9.37
N ALA A 238 8.53 16.26 -8.25
CA ALA A 238 9.15 17.59 -8.15
C ALA A 238 10.69 17.52 -8.14
N ASP A 239 11.29 16.39 -7.73
CA ASP A 239 12.75 16.16 -7.78
C ASP A 239 13.20 15.74 -9.19
N ALA A 240 12.41 14.92 -9.89
CA ALA A 240 12.74 14.31 -11.18
C ALA A 240 11.48 14.16 -12.07
N PRO A 241 10.96 15.26 -12.66
CA PRO A 241 9.67 15.28 -13.36
C PRO A 241 9.64 14.40 -14.62
N GLU A 242 10.79 14.03 -15.17
CA GLU A 242 10.91 13.13 -16.31
C GLU A 242 10.64 11.65 -15.98
N THR A 243 10.57 11.29 -14.70
CA THR A 243 10.39 9.89 -14.25
C THR A 243 8.95 9.44 -14.23
N VAL A 244 7.99 10.36 -14.36
CA VAL A 244 6.55 10.10 -14.31
C VAL A 244 5.80 10.99 -15.30
N ASN A 245 4.73 10.49 -15.90
CA ASN A 245 3.91 11.23 -16.87
C ASN A 245 2.59 11.73 -16.28
N LEU A 246 2.11 11.08 -15.21
CA LEU A 246 0.90 11.45 -14.51
C LEU A 246 1.01 11.08 -13.03
N LEU A 247 0.62 12.00 -12.15
CA LEU A 247 0.49 11.78 -10.72
C LEU A 247 -0.96 11.52 -10.34
N VAL A 248 -1.19 10.55 -9.46
CA VAL A 248 -2.49 10.30 -8.85
C VAL A 248 -2.34 10.29 -7.33
N SER A 249 -2.89 11.33 -6.69
CA SER A 249 -2.98 11.40 -5.23
C SER A 249 -4.32 10.81 -4.79
N LEU A 250 -4.29 9.76 -3.99
CA LEU A 250 -5.47 9.10 -3.41
C LEU A 250 -5.54 9.43 -1.91
N ALA A 251 -6.45 10.33 -1.52
CA ALA A 251 -6.64 10.79 -0.13
C ALA A 251 -5.36 11.39 0.53
N GLY A 252 -4.61 12.19 -0.24
CA GLY A 252 -3.23 12.56 0.07
C GLY A 252 -3.01 13.57 1.21
N ILE A 253 -1.85 13.47 1.88
CA ILE A 253 -1.34 14.49 2.80
C ILE A 253 -0.51 15.51 2.02
N LEU A 254 -1.14 16.51 1.42
CA LEU A 254 -0.49 17.42 0.46
C LEU A 254 -0.03 18.77 1.03
N ASP A 255 -0.05 18.90 2.36
CA ASP A 255 0.43 20.08 3.10
C ASP A 255 1.03 19.60 4.43
N LEU A 256 2.36 19.48 4.47
CA LEU A 256 3.06 18.90 5.62
C LEU A 256 3.18 19.90 6.78
N GLU A 257 3.32 21.19 6.48
CA GLU A 257 3.30 22.24 7.50
C GLU A 257 1.99 22.21 8.29
N GLU A 258 0.86 22.21 7.59
CA GLU A 258 -0.44 22.15 8.24
C GLU A 258 -0.71 20.77 8.84
N GLY A 259 -0.23 19.71 8.19
CA GLY A 259 -0.24 18.34 8.72
C GLY A 259 0.41 18.24 10.10
N THR A 260 1.52 18.95 10.30
CA THR A 260 2.20 19.07 11.58
C THR A 260 1.42 19.92 12.57
N ARG A 261 0.97 21.11 12.17
CA ARG A 261 0.23 22.03 13.05
C ARG A 261 -1.06 21.42 13.60
N ARG A 262 -1.77 20.64 12.78
CA ARG A 262 -3.01 19.94 13.15
C ARG A 262 -2.77 18.54 13.73
N ARG A 263 -1.51 18.11 13.86
CA ARG A 263 -1.12 16.78 14.38
C ARG A 263 -1.80 15.62 13.63
N ILE A 264 -1.91 15.71 12.31
CA ILE A 264 -2.53 14.66 11.49
C ILE A 264 -1.86 13.31 11.76
N GLY A 265 -2.68 12.27 11.93
CA GLY A 265 -2.20 10.93 12.24
C GLY A 265 -1.56 10.80 13.62
N ASP A 266 -1.92 11.66 14.57
CA ASP A 266 -1.25 11.79 15.88
C ASP A 266 0.23 12.20 15.75
N GLY A 267 0.47 13.29 15.02
CA GLY A 267 1.82 13.86 14.83
C GLY A 267 2.71 13.07 13.86
N ALA A 268 2.10 12.31 12.95
CA ALA A 268 2.82 11.45 12.01
C ALA A 268 3.82 12.23 11.13
N VAL A 269 3.47 13.44 10.70
CA VAL A 269 4.33 14.26 9.82
C VAL A 269 5.63 14.62 10.53
N SER A 270 5.56 15.20 11.73
CA SER A 270 6.77 15.59 12.47
C SER A 270 7.60 14.38 12.88
N ALA A 271 6.95 13.26 13.23
CA ALA A 271 7.65 12.01 13.53
C ALA A 271 8.41 11.49 12.30
N ALA A 272 7.80 11.53 11.11
CA ALA A 272 8.43 11.09 9.86
C ALA A 272 9.60 12.00 9.43
N LEU A 273 9.43 13.33 9.53
CA LEU A 273 10.45 14.29 9.10
C LEU A 273 11.58 14.50 10.15
N GLY A 274 11.41 13.98 11.38
CA GLY A 274 12.37 14.15 12.47
C GLY A 274 12.26 15.48 13.22
N GLY A 275 11.16 16.22 13.06
CA GLY A 275 10.92 17.50 13.73
C GLY A 275 9.77 18.32 13.13
N GLY A 276 9.41 19.41 13.80
CA GLY A 276 8.52 20.43 13.23
C GLY A 276 9.24 21.31 12.20
N LEU A 277 8.48 22.15 11.50
CA LEU A 277 9.03 23.07 10.49
C LEU A 277 10.14 23.98 11.04
N SER A 278 10.04 24.41 12.30
CA SER A 278 11.07 25.22 12.96
C SER A 278 12.36 24.45 13.23
N ASP A 279 12.27 23.13 13.39
CA ASP A 279 13.40 22.28 13.78
C ASP A 279 14.16 21.79 12.55
N VAL A 280 13.45 21.46 11.48
CA VAL A 280 14.00 20.89 10.24
C VAL A 280 13.48 21.60 8.97
N PRO A 281 13.67 22.92 8.84
CA PRO A 281 13.05 23.72 7.76
C PRO A 281 13.43 23.26 6.36
N GLU A 282 14.68 22.85 6.15
CA GLU A 282 15.15 22.34 4.85
C GLU A 282 14.49 21.00 4.48
N VAL A 283 14.16 20.17 5.46
CA VAL A 283 13.45 18.90 5.22
C VAL A 283 12.02 19.18 4.76
N TYR A 284 11.31 20.15 5.37
CA TYR A 284 9.98 20.56 4.90
C TYR A 284 10.04 21.22 3.52
N ALA A 285 11.03 22.08 3.27
CA ALA A 285 11.20 22.72 1.96
C ALA A 285 11.36 21.67 0.84
N ALA A 286 12.08 20.59 1.10
CA ALA A 286 12.26 19.49 0.16
C ALA A 286 11.07 18.50 0.14
N ALA A 287 10.36 18.29 1.24
CA ALA A 287 9.35 17.24 1.37
C ALA A 287 7.91 17.69 1.07
N ASP A 288 7.54 18.93 1.41
CA ASP A 288 6.15 19.38 1.42
C ASP A 288 5.65 19.72 0.01
N PRO A 289 4.62 19.01 -0.53
CA PRO A 289 4.06 19.31 -1.84
C PRO A 289 3.67 20.78 -2.02
N MET A 290 3.17 21.43 -0.97
CA MET A 290 2.79 22.85 -1.02
C MET A 290 3.98 23.78 -1.29
N ARG A 291 5.18 23.40 -0.83
CA ARG A 291 6.43 24.17 -0.99
C ARG A 291 7.16 23.84 -2.29
N ARG A 292 6.71 22.82 -3.01
CA ARG A 292 7.30 22.32 -4.25
C ARG A 292 6.53 22.74 -5.50
N LEU A 293 5.49 23.57 -5.36
CA LEU A 293 4.73 24.09 -6.49
C LEU A 293 5.51 25.15 -7.28
N PRO A 294 5.38 25.19 -8.62
CA PRO A 294 4.69 24.20 -9.45
C PRO A 294 5.49 22.89 -9.55
N VAL A 295 4.79 21.75 -9.59
CA VAL A 295 5.41 20.42 -9.72
C VAL A 295 5.80 20.13 -11.17
N GLY A 296 5.06 20.65 -12.15
CA GLY A 296 5.37 20.50 -13.58
C GLY A 296 4.93 19.17 -14.21
N VAL A 297 4.24 18.29 -13.47
CA VAL A 297 3.66 17.03 -13.97
C VAL A 297 2.14 17.10 -13.85
N PRO A 298 1.36 16.62 -14.84
CA PRO A 298 -0.09 16.52 -14.73
C PRO A 298 -0.53 15.70 -13.51
N GLN A 299 -1.61 16.11 -12.85
CA GLN A 299 -2.06 15.48 -11.60
C GLN A 299 -3.57 15.22 -11.58
N VAL A 300 -3.96 14.09 -10.99
CA VAL A 300 -5.31 13.82 -10.51
C VAL A 300 -5.25 13.74 -8.98
N VAL A 301 -5.94 14.63 -8.29
CA VAL A 301 -6.10 14.60 -6.85
C VAL A 301 -7.49 14.06 -6.53
N VAL A 302 -7.55 12.94 -5.81
CA VAL A 302 -8.78 12.23 -5.49
C VAL A 302 -8.98 12.26 -3.98
N GLN A 303 -10.12 12.75 -3.53
CA GLN A 303 -10.41 12.91 -2.11
C GLN A 303 -11.86 12.54 -1.82
N GLY A 304 -12.08 11.47 -1.03
CA GLY A 304 -13.42 11.07 -0.62
C GLY A 304 -14.12 12.16 0.20
N ARG A 305 -15.37 12.49 -0.13
CA ARG A 305 -16.14 13.54 0.58
C ARG A 305 -16.46 13.21 2.04
N GLN A 306 -16.38 11.94 2.42
CA GLN A 306 -16.62 11.43 3.77
C GLN A 306 -15.30 11.03 4.48
N ASP A 307 -14.16 11.37 3.89
CA ASP A 307 -12.86 11.26 4.56
C ASP A 307 -12.72 12.35 5.65
N GLY A 308 -11.63 12.29 6.42
CA GLY A 308 -11.29 13.27 7.45
C GLY A 308 -11.33 14.71 6.91
N PRO A 309 -12.07 15.64 7.55
CA PRO A 309 -12.23 17.01 7.06
C PRO A 309 -10.91 17.75 6.84
N ASP A 310 -9.87 17.44 7.62
CA ASP A 310 -8.54 18.02 7.43
C ASP A 310 -7.89 17.60 6.12
N LEU A 311 -8.05 16.33 5.70
CA LEU A 311 -7.53 15.84 4.41
C LEU A 311 -8.29 16.46 3.25
N VAL A 312 -9.62 16.62 3.39
CA VAL A 312 -10.45 17.33 2.42
C VAL A 312 -10.00 18.78 2.25
N ASP A 313 -9.78 19.50 3.35
CA ASP A 313 -9.26 20.87 3.33
C ASP A 313 -7.86 20.95 2.69
N MET A 314 -6.92 20.08 3.09
CA MET A 314 -5.57 20.04 2.54
C MET A 314 -5.57 19.80 1.03
N SER A 315 -6.31 18.80 0.54
CA SER A 315 -6.42 18.49 -0.89
C SER A 315 -6.99 19.67 -1.69
N ARG A 316 -8.05 20.32 -1.20
CA ARG A 316 -8.64 21.51 -1.87
C ARG A 316 -7.68 22.69 -1.90
N ARG A 317 -7.00 22.98 -0.79
CA ARG A 317 -6.01 24.08 -0.73
C ARG A 317 -4.82 23.80 -1.63
N TYR A 318 -4.35 22.55 -1.68
CA TYR A 318 -3.30 22.12 -2.59
C TYR A 318 -3.68 22.33 -4.04
N VAL A 319 -4.82 21.81 -4.48
CA VAL A 319 -5.27 21.95 -5.88
C VAL A 319 -5.38 23.42 -6.29
N ARG A 320 -5.97 24.26 -5.44
CA ARG A 320 -6.07 25.70 -5.73
C ARG A 320 -4.68 26.33 -5.92
N ALA A 321 -3.76 26.10 -4.98
CA ALA A 321 -2.41 26.65 -5.06
C ALA A 321 -1.64 26.13 -6.28
N ALA A 322 -1.80 24.84 -6.61
CA ALA A 322 -1.16 24.23 -7.78
C ALA A 322 -1.67 24.85 -9.09
N MET A 323 -2.98 25.02 -9.23
CA MET A 323 -3.58 25.71 -10.38
C MET A 323 -3.12 27.17 -10.48
N GLU A 324 -3.04 27.89 -9.35
CA GLU A 324 -2.53 29.28 -9.30
C GLU A 324 -1.04 29.37 -9.69
N ALA A 325 -0.25 28.35 -9.35
CA ALA A 325 1.16 28.21 -9.74
C ALA A 325 1.36 27.75 -11.20
N GLY A 326 0.29 27.32 -11.88
CA GLY A 326 0.30 26.93 -13.30
C GLY A 326 0.34 25.42 -13.57
N ASP A 327 0.19 24.56 -12.55
CA ASP A 327 0.12 23.10 -12.74
C ASP A 327 -1.20 22.67 -13.39
N LYS A 328 -1.13 21.59 -14.19
CA LYS A 328 -2.31 20.90 -14.73
C LYS A 328 -2.83 19.91 -13.69
N VAL A 329 -3.85 20.31 -12.93
CA VAL A 329 -4.43 19.48 -11.86
C VAL A 329 -5.94 19.30 -12.06
N GLU A 330 -6.43 18.07 -11.90
CA GLU A 330 -7.86 17.74 -11.80
C GLU A 330 -8.18 17.30 -10.36
N LEU A 331 -9.24 17.84 -9.75
CA LEU A 331 -9.73 17.42 -8.44
C LEU A 331 -11.00 16.58 -8.60
N LEU A 332 -10.98 15.37 -8.04
CA LEU A 332 -12.12 14.48 -7.94
C LEU A 332 -12.55 14.35 -6.47
N GLU A 333 -13.81 14.66 -6.18
CA GLU A 333 -14.41 14.52 -4.85
C GLU A 333 -15.62 13.55 -4.87
N PRO A 334 -15.39 12.24 -5.11
CA PRO A 334 -16.44 11.23 -5.10
C PRO A 334 -17.03 11.04 -3.69
N PRO A 335 -18.23 10.45 -3.56
CA PRO A 335 -18.65 9.93 -2.27
C PRO A 335 -17.71 8.78 -1.85
N GLY A 336 -17.30 8.77 -0.59
CA GLY A 336 -16.48 7.73 0.01
C GLY A 336 -15.59 8.22 1.14
N ASN A 337 -15.07 7.29 1.93
CA ASN A 337 -14.10 7.49 3.00
C ASN A 337 -12.64 7.34 2.49
N HIS A 338 -11.69 7.36 3.43
CA HIS A 338 -10.24 7.25 3.17
C HIS A 338 -9.81 6.03 2.35
N PHE A 339 -10.49 4.89 2.54
CA PHE A 339 -10.14 3.62 1.89
C PHE A 339 -10.92 3.38 0.61
N ASP A 340 -12.06 4.06 0.40
CA ASP A 340 -12.85 3.89 -0.82
C ASP A 340 -12.07 4.33 -2.07
N VAL A 341 -11.10 5.26 -1.95
CA VAL A 341 -10.24 5.68 -3.08
C VAL A 341 -9.24 4.59 -3.53
N ILE A 342 -9.03 3.55 -2.72
CA ILE A 342 -8.22 2.37 -3.07
C ILE A 342 -9.05 1.08 -3.19
N ASP A 343 -10.37 1.21 -3.29
CA ASP A 343 -11.27 0.09 -3.57
C ASP A 343 -11.63 0.06 -5.07
N PRO A 344 -11.22 -0.98 -5.83
CA PRO A 344 -11.56 -1.12 -7.23
C PRO A 344 -13.07 -1.11 -7.55
N GLY A 345 -13.90 -1.50 -6.58
CA GLY A 345 -15.36 -1.52 -6.72
C GLY A 345 -16.04 -0.16 -6.49
N SER A 346 -15.29 0.86 -6.07
CA SER A 346 -15.87 2.13 -5.66
C SER A 346 -16.12 3.08 -6.82
N VAL A 347 -17.06 4.02 -6.60
CA VAL A 347 -17.29 5.16 -7.51
C VAL A 347 -16.04 6.02 -7.60
N ALA A 348 -15.28 6.15 -6.51
CA ALA A 348 -14.06 6.93 -6.48
C ALA A 348 -13.04 6.38 -7.47
N TRP A 349 -12.76 5.08 -7.41
CA TRP A 349 -11.79 4.45 -8.30
C TRP A 349 -12.22 4.48 -9.76
N ALA A 350 -13.51 4.25 -10.05
CA ALA A 350 -14.04 4.37 -11.41
C ALA A 350 -13.82 5.77 -12.01
N GLN A 351 -14.05 6.83 -11.23
CA GLN A 351 -13.79 8.21 -11.67
C GLN A 351 -12.30 8.49 -11.83
N THR A 352 -11.46 7.99 -10.92
CA THR A 352 -10.00 8.08 -11.01
C THR A 352 -9.50 7.49 -12.32
N MET A 353 -9.90 6.27 -12.66
CA MET A 353 -9.43 5.61 -13.88
C MET A 353 -9.93 6.30 -15.14
N ALA A 354 -11.16 6.80 -15.14
CA ALA A 354 -11.64 7.62 -16.25
C ALA A 354 -10.81 8.90 -16.45
N ALA A 355 -10.27 9.50 -15.37
CA ALA A 355 -9.36 10.64 -15.48
C ALA A 355 -7.96 10.22 -15.95
N VAL A 356 -7.43 9.13 -15.42
CA VAL A 356 -6.13 8.56 -15.83
C VAL A 356 -6.12 8.24 -17.32
N GLU A 357 -7.13 7.52 -17.82
CA GLU A 357 -7.24 7.15 -19.23
C GLU A 357 -7.32 8.37 -20.15
N ARG A 358 -8.00 9.44 -19.74
CA ARG A 358 -8.07 10.70 -20.50
C ARG A 358 -6.76 11.49 -20.50
N MET A 359 -6.00 11.45 -19.41
CA MET A 359 -4.81 12.28 -19.23
C MET A 359 -3.52 11.61 -19.73
N LEU A 360 -3.53 10.27 -19.81
CA LEU A 360 -2.39 9.46 -20.28
C LEU A 360 -2.45 9.14 -21.78
N ALA A 361 -3.62 9.28 -22.41
CA ALA A 361 -3.80 9.18 -23.87
C ALA A 361 -3.18 10.38 -24.59
#